data_AF-A0A7S2PWZ7-F1
#
_entry.id   AF-A0A7S2PWZ7-F1
#
_cell.length_a   1.000
_cell.length_b   1.000
_cell.length_c   1.000
_cell.angle_alpha   90.00
_cell.angle_beta   90.00
_cell.angle_gamma   90.00
#
_symmetry.space_group_name_H-M   'P 1'
#
loop_
_entity.id
_entity.type
_entity.pdbx_description
1 polymer ?
#
loop_
_entity_poly.entity_id
_entity_poly.type
_entity_poly.pdbx_seq_one_letter_code
_entity_poly.pdbx_strand_id
1 'polypeptide(L)'
;QGTCAEAAAALVAGEALAWADLGAELEAVLGRLADLLLDAPHAGRFLAMLLARLVLCGGGREPALLGAIGRRAESLDQSGEEDVMWQVLLGMLRHLGRWGSQDVAREAASRREISAALRKAGRCSRRELAEVLKARGLVVRQGAEAPQTKVATAVH
;
A
#
# COMPACT_ATOMS: atom_id res chain seq x y z
N GLN A 1 -3.27 7.20 17.19
CA GLN A 1 -2.36 6.62 16.17
C GLN A 1 -2.65 7.13 14.76
N GLY A 2 -3.90 7.30 14.33
CA GLY A 2 -4.22 7.93 13.03
C GLY A 2 -3.77 9.40 12.92
N THR A 3 -3.84 10.15 14.02
CA THR A 3 -3.50 11.58 14.11
C THR A 3 -2.04 11.90 13.79
N CYS A 4 -1.07 11.07 14.22
CA CYS A 4 0.35 11.30 13.91
C CYS A 4 0.67 10.99 12.44
N ALA A 5 0.04 9.96 11.86
CA ALA A 5 0.18 9.64 10.44
C ALA A 5 -0.43 10.76 9.56
N GLU A 6 -1.52 11.36 10.01
CA GLU A 6 -2.13 12.54 9.39
C GLU A 6 -1.23 13.77 9.47
N ALA A 7 -0.65 14.04 10.64
CA ALA A 7 0.26 15.17 10.82
C ALA A 7 1.51 15.07 9.93
N ALA A 8 2.14 13.89 9.87
CA ALA A 8 3.30 13.66 9.00
C ALA A 8 2.94 13.87 7.51
N ALA A 9 1.79 13.36 7.09
CA ALA A 9 1.32 13.53 5.71
C ALA A 9 0.97 15.00 5.40
N ALA A 10 0.44 15.74 6.37
CA ALA A 10 0.14 17.16 6.24
C ALA A 10 1.42 18.01 6.12
N LEU A 11 2.49 17.69 6.86
CA LEU A 11 3.78 18.37 6.74
C LEU A 11 4.37 18.25 5.34
N VAL A 12 4.24 17.07 4.74
CA VAL A 12 4.70 16.82 3.37
C VAL A 12 3.82 17.52 2.34
N ALA A 13 2.49 17.47 2.51
CA ALA A 13 1.55 18.16 1.63
C ALA A 13 1.69 19.69 1.69
N GLY A 14 2.13 20.23 2.82
CA GLY A 14 2.43 21.65 3.01
C GLY A 14 3.89 22.03 2.72
N GLU A 15 4.68 21.15 2.11
CA GLU A 15 6.10 21.36 1.76
C GLU A 15 7.02 21.68 2.93
N ALA A 16 6.58 21.46 4.17
CA ALA A 16 7.38 21.62 5.38
C ALA A 16 8.37 20.46 5.59
N LEU A 17 8.18 19.34 4.87
CA LEU A 17 9.08 18.20 4.84
C LEU A 17 9.27 17.74 3.39
N ALA A 18 10.52 17.68 2.93
CA ALA A 18 10.84 17.20 1.59
C ALA A 18 10.64 15.68 1.48
N TRP A 19 10.09 15.24 0.34
CA TRP A 19 9.87 13.82 0.07
C TRP A 19 11.15 12.99 0.08
N ALA A 20 12.28 13.56 -0.35
CA ALA A 20 13.57 12.89 -0.35
C ALA A 20 14.03 12.54 1.08
N ASP A 21 13.96 13.51 1.99
CA ASP A 21 14.33 13.33 3.40
C ASP A 21 13.38 12.32 4.08
N LEU A 22 12.08 12.45 3.83
CA LEU A 22 11.09 11.49 4.30
C LEU A 22 11.38 10.08 3.80
N GLY A 23 11.74 9.92 2.53
CA GLY A 23 12.05 8.63 1.93
C GLY A 23 13.25 7.95 2.60
N ALA A 24 14.30 8.72 2.90
CA ALA A 24 15.48 8.22 3.61
C ALA A 24 15.14 7.77 5.04
N GLU A 25 14.40 8.59 5.80
CA GLU A 25 13.96 8.25 7.16
C GLU A 25 13.01 7.05 7.16
N LEU A 26 12.10 6.98 6.20
CA LEU A 26 11.16 5.88 6.07
C LEU A 26 11.88 4.57 5.77
N GLU A 27 12.89 4.58 4.91
CA GLU A 27 13.72 3.41 4.65
C GLU A 27 14.42 2.92 5.92
N ALA A 28 15.01 3.83 6.71
CA ALA A 28 15.65 3.50 7.98
C ALA A 28 14.66 2.88 8.99
N VAL A 29 13.46 3.46 9.10
CA VAL A 29 12.41 2.95 9.99
C VAL A 29 11.90 1.58 9.54
N LEU A 30 11.66 1.38 8.25
CA LEU A 30 11.26 0.08 7.70
C LEU A 30 12.39 -0.96 7.83
N GLY A 31 13.65 -0.51 7.84
CA GLY A 31 14.85 -1.32 8.09
C GLY A 31 14.93 -1.92 9.48
N ARG A 32 14.26 -1.31 10.47
CA ARG A 32 14.28 -1.69 11.89
C ARG A 32 12.91 -2.20 12.36
N LEU A 33 12.08 -2.63 11.43
CA LEU A 33 10.67 -2.88 11.69
C LEU A 33 10.45 -4.05 12.66
N ALA A 34 11.24 -5.13 12.54
CA ALA A 34 11.15 -6.24 13.49
C ALA A 34 11.54 -5.80 14.90
N ASP A 35 12.65 -5.08 15.05
CA ASP A 35 13.09 -4.54 16.34
C ASP A 35 12.04 -3.62 16.96
N LEU A 36 11.48 -2.71 16.15
CA LEU A 36 10.42 -1.81 16.60
C LEU A 36 9.16 -2.54 17.07
N LEU A 37 8.86 -3.73 16.54
CA LEU A 37 7.71 -4.51 17.00
C LEU A 37 7.95 -5.22 18.34
N LEU A 38 9.21 -5.46 18.71
CA LEU A 38 9.54 -5.98 20.05
C LEU A 38 9.22 -4.95 21.12
N ASP A 39 9.58 -3.68 20.87
CA ASP A 39 9.37 -2.58 21.81
C ASP A 39 7.95 -1.98 21.71
N ALA A 40 7.39 -1.96 20.51
CA ALA A 40 6.09 -1.35 20.20
C ALA A 40 5.25 -2.27 19.30
N PRO A 41 4.44 -3.18 19.89
CA PRO A 41 3.61 -4.13 19.14
C PRO A 41 2.63 -3.52 18.13
N HIS A 42 2.34 -2.22 18.26
CA HIS A 42 1.47 -1.47 17.36
C HIS A 42 2.19 -0.75 16.22
N ALA A 43 3.52 -0.79 16.16
CA ALA A 43 4.33 -0.07 15.16
C ALA A 43 3.95 -0.48 13.73
N GLY A 44 3.72 -1.77 13.46
CA GLY A 44 3.31 -2.24 12.14
C GLY A 44 1.97 -1.66 11.67
N ARG A 45 0.99 -1.54 12.58
CA ARG A 45 -0.30 -0.90 12.27
C ARG A 45 -0.12 0.59 12.00
N PHE A 46 0.70 1.27 12.80
CA PHE A 46 1.02 2.67 12.59
C PHE A 46 1.68 2.91 11.22
N LEU A 47 2.67 2.09 10.85
CA LEU A 47 3.36 2.21 9.57
C LEU A 47 2.46 1.92 8.38
N ALA A 48 1.57 0.92 8.48
CA ALA A 48 0.56 0.68 7.45
C ALA A 48 -0.33 1.92 7.23
N MET A 49 -0.74 2.60 8.31
CA MET A 49 -1.52 3.84 8.25
C MET A 49 -0.70 5.00 7.67
N LEU A 50 0.55 5.18 8.09
CA LEU A 50 1.44 6.23 7.58
C LEU A 50 1.68 6.07 6.09
N LEU A 51 2.09 4.88 5.64
CA LEU A 51 2.31 4.59 4.23
C LEU A 51 1.06 4.87 3.38
N ALA A 52 -0.12 4.49 3.87
CA ALA A 52 -1.36 4.76 3.16
C ALA A 52 -1.65 6.26 3.05
N ARG A 53 -1.40 7.04 4.10
CA ARG A 53 -1.53 8.51 4.04
C ARG A 53 -0.54 9.13 3.06
N LEU A 54 0.72 8.70 3.09
CA LEU A 54 1.76 9.19 2.18
C LEU A 54 1.46 8.86 0.72
N VAL A 55 0.97 7.65 0.45
CA VAL A 55 0.51 7.27 -0.90
C VAL A 55 -0.64 8.16 -1.36
N LEU A 56 -1.61 8.47 -0.49
CA LEU A 56 -2.71 9.38 -0.84
C LEU A 56 -2.21 10.81 -1.12
N CYS A 57 -1.29 11.33 -0.31
CA CYS A 57 -0.72 12.66 -0.49
C CYS A 57 0.11 12.78 -1.77
N GLY A 58 0.98 11.80 -2.05
CA GLY A 58 1.83 11.78 -3.24
C GLY A 58 1.16 11.18 -4.49
N GLY A 59 -0.16 10.98 -4.47
CA GLY A 59 -0.91 10.36 -5.58
C GLY A 59 -0.43 8.95 -5.98
N GLY A 60 0.28 8.27 -5.08
CA GLY A 60 0.88 6.96 -5.31
C GLY A 60 1.94 6.93 -6.40
N ARG A 61 2.56 8.08 -6.71
CA ARG A 61 3.59 8.22 -7.75
C ARG A 61 4.91 8.78 -7.21
N GLU A 62 4.94 9.15 -5.94
CA GLU A 62 6.09 9.80 -5.35
C GLU A 62 7.35 8.90 -5.36
N PRO A 63 8.41 9.27 -6.11
CA PRO A 63 9.57 8.41 -6.31
C PRO A 63 10.32 8.09 -5.01
N ALA A 64 10.41 9.05 -4.09
CA ALA A 64 11.14 8.84 -2.83
C ALA A 64 10.45 7.78 -1.95
N LEU A 65 9.12 7.83 -1.87
CA LEU A 65 8.29 6.85 -1.16
C LEU A 65 8.39 5.45 -1.80
N LEU A 66 8.19 5.38 -3.11
CA LEU A 66 8.26 4.12 -3.85
C LEU A 66 9.66 3.50 -3.80
N GLY A 67 10.69 4.34 -3.89
CA GLY A 67 12.09 3.95 -3.76
C GLY A 67 12.41 3.37 -2.39
N ALA A 68 11.94 3.99 -1.30
CA ALA A 68 12.13 3.49 0.07
C ALA A 68 11.49 2.10 0.26
N ILE A 69 10.25 1.91 -0.22
CA ILE A 69 9.55 0.62 -0.18
C ILE A 69 10.30 -0.43 -1.00
N GLY A 70 10.76 -0.07 -2.21
CA GLY A 70 11.48 -0.95 -3.12
C GLY A 70 12.81 -1.43 -2.55
N ARG A 71 13.67 -0.49 -2.12
CA ARG A 71 14.97 -0.82 -1.52
C ARG A 71 14.83 -1.69 -0.28
N ARG A 72 13.86 -1.38 0.59
CA ARG A 72 13.62 -2.22 1.76
C ARG A 72 13.22 -3.64 1.33
N ALA A 73 12.34 -3.78 0.34
CA ALA A 73 11.94 -5.09 -0.15
C ALA A 73 13.12 -5.91 -0.68
N GLU A 74 14.08 -5.28 -1.35
CA GLU A 74 15.30 -5.94 -1.84
C GLU A 74 16.15 -6.50 -0.70
N SER A 75 16.20 -5.81 0.44
CA SER A 75 16.96 -6.25 1.62
C SER A 75 16.30 -7.35 2.46
N LEU A 76 15.05 -7.75 2.16
CA LEU A 76 14.30 -8.68 3.00
C LEU A 76 14.94 -10.06 3.13
N ASP A 77 15.60 -10.57 2.08
CA ASP A 77 16.25 -11.89 2.09
C ASP A 77 17.35 -11.99 3.15
N GLN A 78 17.90 -10.85 3.57
CA GLN A 78 18.99 -10.77 4.53
C GLN A 78 18.48 -10.58 5.96
N SER A 79 17.26 -10.06 6.12
CA SER A 79 16.72 -9.68 7.44
C SER A 79 15.71 -10.68 8.01
N GLY A 80 15.11 -11.55 7.20
CA GLY A 80 14.08 -12.49 7.68
C GLY A 80 12.79 -11.81 8.14
N GLU A 81 12.52 -10.59 7.65
CA GLU A 81 11.38 -9.76 8.05
C GLU A 81 10.22 -9.81 7.03
N GLU A 82 10.19 -10.82 6.16
CA GLU A 82 9.24 -10.94 5.06
C GLU A 82 7.79 -10.88 5.57
N ASP A 83 7.49 -11.65 6.61
CA ASP A 83 6.14 -11.76 7.16
C ASP A 83 5.68 -10.42 7.76
N VAL A 84 6.59 -9.68 8.38
CA VAL A 84 6.29 -8.39 9.00
C VAL A 84 6.03 -7.34 7.93
N MET A 85 6.92 -7.22 6.94
CA MET A 85 6.75 -6.31 5.81
C MET A 85 5.45 -6.64 5.04
N TRP A 86 5.16 -7.92 4.87
CA TRP A 86 3.93 -8.38 4.22
C TRP A 86 2.67 -7.86 4.91
N GLN A 87 2.60 -7.96 6.25
CA GLN A 87 1.46 -7.43 7.01
C GLN A 87 1.35 -5.90 6.89
N VAL A 88 2.47 -5.18 6.90
CA VAL A 88 2.48 -3.72 6.74
C VAL A 88 1.96 -3.31 5.37
N LEU A 89 2.45 -3.92 4.28
CA LEU A 89 2.03 -3.60 2.91
C LEU A 89 0.56 -3.95 2.67
N LEU A 90 0.08 -5.10 3.16
CA LEU A 90 -1.35 -5.44 3.08
C LEU A 90 -2.21 -4.51 3.93
N GLY A 91 -1.71 -4.11 5.11
CA GLY A 91 -2.33 -3.10 5.96
C GLY A 91 -2.48 -1.77 5.24
N MET A 92 -1.41 -1.31 4.56
CA MET A 92 -1.39 -0.10 3.76
C MET A 92 -2.48 -0.14 2.68
N LEU A 93 -2.55 -1.21 1.87
CA LEU A 93 -3.59 -1.36 0.85
C LEU A 93 -5.01 -1.33 1.44
N ARG A 94 -5.21 -1.97 2.60
CA ARG A 94 -6.50 -1.95 3.30
C ARG A 94 -6.88 -0.53 3.74
N HIS A 95 -5.92 0.26 4.21
CA HIS A 95 -6.15 1.65 4.57
C HIS A 95 -6.43 2.53 3.35
N LEU A 96 -5.73 2.32 2.23
CA LEU A 96 -6.02 2.99 0.96
C LEU A 96 -7.45 2.74 0.48
N GLY A 97 -7.91 1.48 0.54
CA GLY A 97 -9.27 1.11 0.15
C GLY A 97 -10.35 1.69 1.06
N ARG A 98 -10.00 2.03 2.32
CA ARG A 98 -10.92 2.63 3.31
C ARG A 98 -10.97 4.15 3.26
N TRP A 99 -9.83 4.82 3.05
CA TRP A 99 -9.73 6.28 3.10
C TRP A 99 -9.84 6.94 1.73
N GLY A 100 -9.42 6.25 0.68
CA GLY A 100 -9.62 6.66 -0.71
C GLY A 100 -10.74 5.85 -1.34
N SER A 101 -10.37 4.94 -2.23
CA SER A 101 -11.29 4.00 -2.88
C SER A 101 -10.59 2.67 -3.16
N GLN A 102 -11.37 1.64 -3.49
CA GLN A 102 -10.82 0.36 -3.93
C GLN A 102 -9.99 0.50 -5.22
N ASP A 103 -10.31 1.45 -6.09
CA ASP A 103 -9.52 1.74 -7.28
C ASP A 103 -8.16 2.35 -6.93
N VAL A 104 -8.09 3.21 -5.90
CA VAL A 104 -6.81 3.77 -5.40
C VAL A 104 -5.93 2.65 -4.82
N ALA A 105 -6.51 1.74 -4.03
CA ALA A 105 -5.78 0.59 -3.52
C ALA A 105 -5.28 -0.32 -4.65
N ARG A 106 -6.11 -0.57 -5.67
CA ARG A 106 -5.75 -1.35 -6.85
C ARG A 106 -4.62 -0.69 -7.66
N GLU A 107 -4.72 0.61 -7.89
CA GLU A 107 -3.69 1.37 -8.62
C GLU A 107 -2.37 1.42 -7.86
N ALA A 108 -2.41 1.58 -6.54
CA ALA A 108 -1.20 1.47 -5.72
C ALA A 108 -0.59 0.07 -5.80
N ALA A 109 -1.41 -0.99 -5.69
CA ALA A 109 -0.94 -2.37 -5.80
C ALA A 109 -0.39 -2.74 -7.20
N SER A 110 -0.80 -2.02 -8.25
CA SER A 110 -0.32 -2.22 -9.62
C SER A 110 1.03 -1.52 -9.88
N ARG A 111 1.45 -0.57 -9.02
CA ARG A 111 2.77 0.07 -9.10
C ARG A 111 3.87 -0.97 -9.01
N ARG A 112 4.91 -0.80 -9.83
CA ARG A 112 6.00 -1.78 -9.97
C ARG A 112 6.66 -2.07 -8.63
N GLU A 113 6.97 -1.02 -7.88
CA GLU A 113 7.71 -1.07 -6.61
C GLU A 113 6.86 -1.75 -5.53
N ILE A 114 5.59 -1.36 -5.40
CA ILE A 114 4.65 -1.95 -4.43
C ILE A 114 4.35 -3.41 -4.80
N SER A 115 4.11 -3.70 -6.08
CA SER A 115 3.88 -5.07 -6.56
C SER A 115 5.10 -5.97 -6.37
N ALA A 116 6.31 -5.45 -6.58
CA ALA A 116 7.55 -6.16 -6.29
C ALA A 116 7.72 -6.40 -4.80
N ALA A 117 7.52 -5.38 -3.97
CA ALA A 117 7.63 -5.48 -2.52
C ALA A 117 6.63 -6.48 -1.92
N LEU A 118 5.37 -6.45 -2.38
CA LEU A 118 4.34 -7.41 -1.98
C LEU A 118 4.73 -8.84 -2.36
N ARG A 119 5.20 -9.08 -3.59
CA ARG A 119 5.61 -10.42 -4.00
C ARG A 119 6.80 -10.94 -3.22
N LYS A 120 7.76 -10.06 -2.94
CA LYS A 120 8.98 -10.38 -2.19
C LYS A 120 8.64 -10.73 -0.74
N ALA A 121 7.92 -9.84 -0.04
CA ALA A 121 7.49 -10.05 1.33
C ALA A 121 6.50 -11.23 1.47
N GLY A 122 5.59 -11.40 0.52
CA GLY A 122 4.64 -12.52 0.51
C GLY A 122 5.20 -13.83 -0.05
N ARG A 123 6.47 -13.87 -0.49
CA ARG A 123 7.12 -15.02 -1.14
C ARG A 123 6.23 -15.68 -2.20
N CYS A 124 5.60 -14.85 -3.03
CA CYS A 124 4.57 -15.31 -3.96
C CYS A 124 4.82 -14.81 -5.39
N SER A 125 4.34 -15.61 -6.34
CA SER A 125 4.27 -15.24 -7.74
C SER A 125 3.26 -14.11 -7.95
N ARG A 126 3.30 -13.48 -9.14
CA ARG A 126 2.32 -12.45 -9.51
C ARG A 126 0.88 -12.98 -9.50
N ARG A 127 0.69 -14.24 -9.90
CA ARG A 127 -0.63 -14.88 -9.93
C ARG A 127 -1.15 -15.08 -8.51
N GLU A 128 -0.33 -15.62 -7.62
CA GLU A 128 -0.70 -15.83 -6.22
C GLU A 128 -0.98 -14.51 -5.50
N LEU A 129 -0.19 -13.47 -5.75
CA LEU A 129 -0.47 -12.14 -5.23
C LEU A 129 -1.86 -11.65 -5.67
N ALA A 130 -2.22 -11.82 -6.94
CA ALA A 130 -3.53 -11.41 -7.44
C ALA A 130 -4.68 -12.15 -6.74
N GLU A 131 -4.53 -13.46 -6.51
CA GLU A 131 -5.52 -14.26 -5.76
C GLU A 131 -5.63 -13.81 -4.30
N VAL A 132 -4.50 -13.53 -3.63
CA VAL A 132 -4.52 -13.00 -2.25
C VAL A 132 -5.23 -11.66 -2.17
N LEU A 133 -4.91 -10.74 -3.07
CA LEU A 133 -5.53 -9.41 -3.10
C LEU A 133 -7.03 -9.51 -3.36
N LYS A 134 -7.45 -10.41 -4.24
CA LYS A 134 -8.87 -10.70 -4.50
C LYS A 134 -9.56 -11.30 -3.29
N ALA A 135 -8.99 -12.33 -2.67
CA ALA A 135 -9.54 -13.00 -1.49
C ALA A 135 -9.69 -12.05 -0.29
N ARG A 136 -8.80 -11.06 -0.17
CA ARG A 136 -8.85 -10.03 0.88
C ARG A 136 -9.74 -8.82 0.52
N GLY A 137 -10.39 -8.82 -0.63
CA GLY A 137 -11.22 -7.71 -1.10
C GLY A 137 -10.43 -6.42 -1.34
N LEU A 138 -9.13 -6.52 -1.61
CA LEU A 138 -8.24 -5.37 -1.88
C LEU A 138 -8.18 -5.02 -3.38
N VAL A 139 -8.59 -5.96 -4.24
CA VAL A 139 -8.71 -5.74 -5.69
C VAL A 139 -9.96 -6.47 -6.20
N VAL A 140 -10.94 -5.71 -6.72
CA VAL A 140 -12.12 -6.25 -7.41
C VAL A 140 -11.95 -6.06 -8.91
N ARG A 141 -12.20 -7.11 -9.71
CA ARG A 141 -12.42 -6.96 -11.16
C ARG A 141 -13.78 -6.29 -11.35
N GLN A 142 -13.83 -5.11 -11.96
CA GLN A 142 -15.06 -4.70 -12.64
C GLN A 142 -15.13 -5.48 -13.95
N GLY A 143 -16.22 -6.22 -14.13
CA GLY A 143 -16.41 -7.07 -15.30
C GLY A 143 -17.59 -8.05 -15.13
N ALA A 144 -18.78 -7.50 -14.89
CA ALA A 144 -20.02 -8.08 -15.38
C ALA A 144 -20.88 -6.89 -15.83
N GLU A 145 -21.00 -6.74 -17.15
CA GLU A 145 -21.97 -5.87 -17.80
C GLU A 145 -23.32 -5.95 -17.08
N ALA A 146 -23.90 -4.78 -16.80
CA ALA A 146 -25.32 -4.69 -16.51
C ALA A 146 -26.08 -5.32 -17.71
N PRO A 147 -27.06 -6.21 -17.48
CA PRO A 147 -27.86 -6.75 -18.58
C PRO A 147 -28.60 -5.59 -19.24
N GLN A 148 -28.25 -5.28 -20.49
CA GLN A 148 -29.02 -4.38 -21.33
C GLN A 148 -30.43 -4.95 -21.44
N THR A 149 -31.37 -4.30 -20.74
CA THR A 149 -32.79 -4.59 -20.89
C THR A 149 -33.19 -4.11 -22.28
N LYS A 150 -33.30 -5.04 -23.25
CA LYS A 150 -33.99 -4.78 -24.51
C LYS A 150 -35.45 -4.50 -24.19
N VAL A 151 -35.83 -3.23 -24.12
CA VAL A 151 -37.23 -2.83 -24.14
C VAL A 151 -37.71 -3.00 -25.58
N ALA A 152 -38.35 -4.14 -25.85
CA ALA A 152 -39.12 -4.34 -27.05
C ALA A 152 -40.32 -3.37 -27.01
N THR A 153 -40.22 -2.27 -27.75
CA THR A 153 -41.36 -1.41 -28.04
C THR A 153 -41.92 -1.85 -29.38
N ALA A 154 -42.86 -2.78 -29.34
CA ALA A 154 -43.82 -2.98 -30.41
C ALA A 154 -44.90 -1.91 -30.24
N VAL A 155 -45.05 -1.01 -31.21
CA VAL A 155 -46.25 -0.20 -31.35
C VAL A 155 -46.65 -0.23 -32.83
N HIS A 156 -47.93 -0.51 -33.00
CA HIS A 156 -48.72 -0.68 -34.22
C HIS A 156 -48.65 0.48 -35.21
#